data_AF-A0A3B1BF83-F1
#
_entry.id   AF-A0A3B1BF83-F1
#
_cell.length_a   1.000
_cell.length_b   1.000
_cell.length_c   1.000
_cell.angle_alpha   90.00
_cell.angle_beta   90.00
_cell.angle_gamma   90.00
#
_symmetry.space_group_name_H-M   'P 1'
#
loop_
_entity.id
_entity.type
_entity.pdbx_description
1 polymer ?
#
loop_
_entity_poly.entity_id
_entity_poly.type
_entity_poly.pdbx_seq_one_letter_code
_entity_poly.pdbx_strand_id
1 'polypeptide(L)'
;MFRTEQDCVDYIKSIRWANGFECSVCGSIRYWEKNKNRYECKDCHSETTVKSRTIFHKSTKPLLIWFRAMWWMVAQKNGVSAKGLQKILGLGSYRTSWTWLHKFRRLMVLSTRTKLQGIIEVDEVMIGGKATGKRGRGAEGKSLIAVAVEVKGRKTGRVRISKISDASSESLKEFI
;
A
#
# COMPACT_ATOMS: atom_id res chain seq x y z
N MET A 1 13.03 -15.66 1.25
CA MET A 1 12.25 -15.35 0.04
C MET A 1 11.63 -16.64 -0.46
N PHE A 2 10.36 -16.63 -0.89
CA PHE A 2 9.66 -17.85 -1.32
C PHE A 2 10.35 -18.51 -2.51
N ARG A 3 10.35 -19.85 -2.53
CA ARG A 3 11.01 -20.65 -3.57
C ARG A 3 10.02 -20.99 -4.69
N THR A 4 8.77 -21.28 -4.33
CA THR A 4 7.74 -21.67 -5.28
C THR A 4 6.50 -20.77 -5.21
N GLU A 5 5.67 -20.84 -6.24
CA GLU A 5 4.36 -20.17 -6.25
C GLU A 5 3.44 -20.75 -5.15
N GLN A 6 3.58 -22.04 -4.84
CA GLN A 6 2.77 -22.68 -3.80
C GLN A 6 3.13 -22.15 -2.41
N ASP A 7 4.42 -21.90 -2.10
CA ASP A 7 4.82 -21.29 -0.83
C ASP A 7 4.14 -19.92 -0.62
N CYS A 8 4.01 -19.14 -1.70
CA CYS A 8 3.31 -17.86 -1.66
C CYS A 8 1.81 -18.02 -1.41
N VAL A 9 1.18 -19.03 -2.01
CA VAL A 9 -0.23 -19.34 -1.80
C VAL A 9 -0.46 -19.77 -0.36
N ASP A 10 0.35 -20.69 0.16
CA ASP A 10 0.21 -21.23 1.52
C ASP A 10 0.40 -20.12 2.57
N TYR A 11 1.35 -19.20 2.34
CA TYR A 11 1.52 -18.02 3.19
C TYR A 11 0.31 -17.08 3.17
N ILE A 12 -0.27 -16.81 2.00
CA ILE A 12 -1.49 -15.98 1.93
C ILE A 12 -2.66 -16.71 2.60
N LYS A 13 -2.76 -18.03 2.42
CA LYS A 13 -3.77 -18.89 3.03
C LYS A 13 -3.69 -18.83 4.56
N SER A 14 -2.49 -18.94 5.13
CA SER A 14 -2.28 -18.93 6.59
C SER A 14 -2.68 -17.59 7.23
N ILE A 15 -2.50 -16.47 6.52
CA ILE A 15 -2.93 -15.15 7.00
C ILE A 15 -4.45 -15.00 6.87
N ARG A 16 -5.00 -15.36 5.71
CA ARG A 16 -6.41 -15.09 5.37
C ARG A 16 -7.37 -16.02 6.09
N TRP A 17 -6.97 -17.25 6.30
CA TRP A 17 -7.78 -18.34 6.84
C TRP A 17 -7.03 -19.04 7.97
N ALA A 18 -6.53 -18.24 8.92
CA ALA A 18 -5.79 -18.73 10.09
C ALA A 18 -6.59 -19.77 10.89
N ASN A 19 -7.92 -19.59 10.97
CA ASN A 19 -8.84 -20.48 11.68
C ASN A 19 -9.62 -21.41 10.73
N GLY A 20 -9.13 -21.60 9.51
CA GLY A 20 -9.84 -22.33 8.45
C GLY A 20 -10.55 -21.42 7.45
N PHE A 21 -11.08 -22.02 6.39
CA PHE A 21 -11.76 -21.29 5.33
C PHE A 21 -13.04 -20.63 5.85
N GLU A 22 -13.22 -19.36 5.50
CA GLU A 22 -14.47 -18.64 5.71
C GLU A 22 -14.90 -17.95 4.42
N CYS A 23 -16.14 -18.18 4.02
CA CYS A 23 -16.73 -17.57 2.84
C CYS A 23 -16.93 -16.07 3.05
N SER A 24 -16.28 -15.24 2.25
CA SER A 24 -16.42 -13.78 2.35
C SER A 24 -17.78 -13.22 1.90
N VAL A 25 -18.69 -14.06 1.41
CA VAL A 25 -20.05 -13.67 0.97
C VAL A 25 -21.07 -13.97 2.06
N CYS A 26 -21.04 -15.17 2.65
CA CYS A 26 -22.06 -15.63 3.60
C CYS A 26 -21.52 -16.08 4.96
N GLY A 27 -20.20 -16.02 5.21
CA GLY A 27 -19.58 -16.43 6.48
C GLY A 27 -19.46 -17.94 6.71
N SER A 28 -19.95 -18.76 5.78
CA SER A 28 -19.88 -20.22 5.92
C SER A 28 -18.45 -20.74 5.90
N ILE A 29 -18.19 -21.71 6.78
CA ILE A 29 -16.94 -22.49 6.85
C ILE A 29 -17.00 -23.76 5.99
N ARG A 30 -18.17 -24.09 5.42
CA ARG A 30 -18.34 -25.29 4.60
C ARG A 30 -17.93 -24.99 3.16
N TYR A 31 -16.93 -25.71 2.67
CA TYR A 31 -16.44 -25.52 1.31
C TYR A 31 -16.07 -26.83 0.61
N TRP A 32 -16.01 -26.77 -0.72
CA TRP A 32 -15.34 -27.74 -1.57
C TRP A 32 -14.05 -27.13 -2.08
N GLU A 33 -12.94 -27.85 -1.92
CA GLU A 33 -11.71 -27.54 -2.65
C GLU A 33 -11.83 -28.19 -4.01
N LYS A 34 -11.88 -27.37 -5.07
CA LYS A 34 -11.92 -27.88 -6.44
C LYS A 34 -10.50 -28.27 -6.86
N ASN A 35 -9.82 -27.36 -7.54
CA ASN A 35 -8.49 -27.58 -8.13
C ASN A 35 -7.63 -26.33 -7.97
N LYS A 36 -6.31 -26.51 -7.75
CA LYS A 36 -5.27 -25.47 -7.74
C LYS A 36 -5.69 -24.19 -6.98
N ASN A 37 -5.99 -24.33 -5.68
CA ASN A 37 -6.29 -23.22 -4.77
C ASN A 37 -7.58 -22.45 -5.09
N ARG A 38 -8.59 -23.15 -5.64
CA ARG A 38 -9.96 -22.65 -5.83
C ARG A 38 -10.92 -23.34 -4.86
N TYR A 39 -11.70 -22.53 -4.17
CA TYR A 39 -12.59 -22.93 -3.09
C TYR A 39 -14.01 -22.50 -3.45
N GLU A 40 -14.98 -23.40 -3.37
CA GLU A 40 -16.40 -23.09 -3.53
C GLU A 40 -17.11 -23.21 -2.19
N CYS A 41 -17.89 -22.21 -1.81
CA CYS A 41 -18.73 -22.29 -0.61
C CYS A 41 -19.93 -23.22 -0.86
N LYS A 42 -20.22 -24.15 0.07
CA LYS A 42 -21.35 -25.09 -0.09
C LYS A 42 -22.72 -24.43 0.07
N ASP A 43 -22.79 -23.26 0.69
CA ASP A 43 -24.07 -22.63 1.06
C ASP A 43 -24.53 -21.60 0.03
N CYS A 44 -23.60 -20.80 -0.50
CA CYS A 44 -23.92 -19.78 -1.51
C CYS A 44 -23.32 -20.06 -2.90
N HIS A 45 -22.63 -21.19 -3.06
CA HIS A 45 -21.96 -21.61 -4.31
C HIS A 45 -20.96 -20.58 -4.88
N SER A 46 -20.56 -19.58 -4.08
CA SER A 46 -19.60 -18.59 -4.54
C SER A 46 -18.20 -19.20 -4.64
N GLU A 47 -17.57 -19.03 -5.79
CA GLU A 47 -16.17 -19.42 -5.98
C GLU A 47 -15.20 -18.35 -5.53
N THR A 48 -14.14 -18.77 -4.86
CA THR A 48 -13.07 -17.88 -4.40
C THR A 48 -11.71 -18.54 -4.54
N THR A 49 -10.67 -17.72 -4.50
CA THR A 49 -9.26 -18.15 -4.50
C THR A 49 -8.55 -17.41 -3.38
N VAL A 50 -7.35 -17.85 -3.00
CA VAL A 50 -6.51 -17.11 -2.04
C VAL A 50 -6.22 -15.66 -2.48
N LYS A 51 -6.25 -15.40 -3.80
CA LYS A 51 -6.05 -14.06 -4.38
C LYS A 51 -7.32 -13.20 -4.35
N SER A 52 -8.49 -13.80 -4.16
CA SER A 52 -9.77 -13.09 -4.27
C SER A 52 -9.93 -12.04 -3.17
N ARG A 53 -10.43 -10.84 -3.56
CA ARG A 53 -10.58 -9.68 -2.67
C ARG A 53 -9.29 -9.26 -1.96
N THR A 54 -8.13 -9.51 -2.58
CA THR A 54 -6.82 -9.02 -2.14
C THR A 54 -6.20 -8.11 -3.20
N ILE A 55 -5.01 -7.56 -2.92
CA ILE A 55 -4.23 -6.84 -3.95
C ILE A 55 -3.85 -7.70 -5.16
N PHE A 56 -3.86 -9.03 -5.01
CA PHE A 56 -3.56 -10.01 -6.06
C PHE A 56 -4.78 -10.39 -6.90
N HIS A 57 -5.96 -9.85 -6.59
CA HIS A 57 -7.21 -10.20 -7.26
C HIS A 57 -7.12 -9.97 -8.77
N LYS A 58 -7.56 -10.96 -9.55
CA LYS A 58 -7.51 -11.00 -11.03
C LYS A 58 -6.10 -10.79 -11.62
N SER A 59 -5.04 -10.94 -10.83
CA SER A 59 -3.68 -10.86 -11.35
C SER A 59 -3.28 -12.16 -12.07
N THR A 60 -2.80 -11.99 -13.31
CA THR A 60 -2.18 -13.03 -14.13
C THR A 60 -0.67 -13.17 -13.88
N LYS A 61 -0.08 -12.28 -13.07
CA LYS A 61 1.34 -12.36 -12.71
C LYS A 61 1.54 -13.36 -11.56
N PRO A 62 2.61 -14.18 -11.60
CA PRO A 62 2.98 -15.04 -10.49
C PRO A 62 3.12 -14.27 -9.17
N LEU A 63 2.62 -14.84 -8.09
CA LEU A 63 2.77 -14.32 -6.73
C LEU A 63 4.23 -14.18 -6.33
N LEU A 64 5.12 -15.06 -6.79
CA LEU A 64 6.55 -14.90 -6.60
C LEU A 64 7.03 -13.50 -7.01
N ILE A 65 6.62 -13.02 -8.18
CA ILE A 65 6.98 -11.68 -8.69
C ILE A 65 6.37 -10.58 -7.83
N TRP A 66 5.12 -10.75 -7.38
CA TRP A 66 4.48 -9.83 -6.45
C TRP A 66 5.26 -9.71 -5.13
N PHE A 67 5.68 -10.83 -4.55
CA PHE A 67 6.48 -10.83 -3.32
C PHE A 67 7.86 -10.21 -3.53
N ARG A 68 8.51 -10.44 -4.68
CA ARG A 68 9.76 -9.73 -5.03
C ARG A 68 9.54 -8.22 -5.07
N ALA A 69 8.44 -7.78 -5.68
CA ALA A 69 8.10 -6.36 -5.79
C ALA A 69 7.82 -5.71 -4.43
N MET A 70 7.10 -6.41 -3.54
CA MET A 70 6.85 -5.93 -2.18
C MET A 70 8.15 -5.83 -1.38
N TRP A 71 9.01 -6.84 -1.45
CA TRP A 71 10.31 -6.81 -0.79
C TRP A 71 11.17 -5.65 -1.29
N TRP A 72 11.25 -5.46 -2.62
CA TRP A 72 11.98 -4.36 -3.22
C TRP A 72 11.47 -2.99 -2.75
N MET A 73 10.15 -2.84 -2.60
CA MET A 73 9.58 -1.59 -2.10
C MET A 73 9.97 -1.27 -0.65
N VAL A 74 9.99 -2.28 0.23
CA VAL A 74 10.28 -2.09 1.65
C VAL A 74 11.79 -1.98 1.93
N ALA A 75 12.62 -2.65 1.13
CA ALA A 75 14.08 -2.64 1.31
C ALA A 75 14.74 -1.30 0.91
N GLN A 76 14.08 -0.48 0.08
CA GLN A 76 14.65 0.75 -0.47
C GLN A 76 14.37 1.97 0.42
N LYS A 77 15.44 2.63 0.89
CA LYS A 77 15.34 3.82 1.74
C LYS A 77 14.83 5.07 1.01
N ASN A 78 15.15 5.19 -0.28
CA ASN A 78 14.89 6.41 -1.06
C ASN A 78 13.60 6.33 -1.91
N GLY A 79 12.72 5.38 -1.59
CA GLY A 79 11.54 5.08 -2.39
C GLY A 79 11.86 4.35 -3.70
N VAL A 80 10.81 3.91 -4.39
CA VAL A 80 10.92 3.10 -5.62
C VAL A 80 10.20 3.78 -6.78
N SER A 81 10.94 3.98 -7.88
CA SER A 81 10.38 4.44 -9.15
C SER A 81 9.74 3.28 -9.91
N ALA A 82 8.61 3.55 -10.61
CA ALA A 82 7.93 2.54 -11.41
C ALA A 82 8.83 1.98 -12.52
N LYS A 83 9.57 2.85 -13.21
CA LYS A 83 10.53 2.43 -14.25
C LYS A 83 11.68 1.58 -13.69
N GLY A 84 12.15 1.88 -12.48
CA GLY A 84 13.16 1.07 -11.79
C GLY A 84 12.63 -0.31 -11.43
N LEU A 85 11.44 -0.37 -10.81
CA LEU A 85 10.77 -1.63 -10.48
C LEU A 85 10.52 -2.48 -11.74
N GLN A 86 10.07 -1.84 -12.82
CA GLN A 86 9.85 -2.50 -14.11
C GLN A 86 11.12 -3.20 -14.61
N LYS A 87 12.26 -2.47 -14.64
CA LYS A 87 13.54 -3.02 -15.11
C LYS A 87 14.04 -4.17 -14.25
N ILE A 88 14.03 -3.99 -12.93
CA ILE A 88 14.57 -4.98 -11.98
C ILE A 88 13.78 -6.29 -12.00
N LEU A 89 12.46 -6.21 -12.16
CA LEU A 89 11.59 -7.38 -12.18
C LEU A 89 11.30 -7.91 -13.59
N GLY A 90 11.88 -7.31 -14.64
CA GLY A 90 11.62 -7.70 -16.03
C GLY A 90 10.14 -7.57 -16.43
N LEU A 91 9.41 -6.60 -15.87
CA LEU A 91 8.00 -6.42 -16.19
C LEU A 91 7.84 -5.82 -17.59
N GLY A 92 7.08 -6.50 -18.46
CA GLY A 92 6.81 -6.02 -19.82
C GLY A 92 5.98 -4.73 -19.92
N SER A 93 5.48 -4.18 -18.82
CA SER A 93 4.67 -2.96 -18.84
C SER A 93 4.96 -2.03 -17.65
N TYR A 94 5.25 -0.77 -17.98
CA TYR A 94 5.35 0.31 -17.00
C TYR A 94 4.05 0.46 -16.20
N ARG A 95 2.88 0.38 -16.86
CA ARG A 95 1.57 0.53 -16.21
C ARG A 95 1.36 -0.51 -15.11
N THR A 96 1.85 -1.74 -15.31
CA THR A 96 1.81 -2.79 -14.27
C THR A 96 2.62 -2.37 -13.05
N SER A 97 3.88 -1.97 -13.24
CA SER A 97 4.74 -1.53 -12.14
C SER A 97 4.18 -0.32 -11.39
N TRP A 98 3.64 0.66 -12.12
CA TRP A 98 3.01 1.85 -11.56
C TRP A 98 1.77 1.50 -10.74
N THR A 99 0.88 0.66 -11.28
CA THR A 99 -0.32 0.19 -10.58
C THR A 99 0.02 -0.58 -9.30
N TRP A 100 1.04 -1.43 -9.35
CA TRP A 100 1.48 -2.20 -8.18
C TRP A 100 2.00 -1.30 -7.08
N LEU A 101 2.88 -0.35 -7.42
CA LEU A 101 3.40 0.60 -6.44
C LEU A 101 2.29 1.43 -5.79
N HIS A 102 1.25 1.82 -6.54
CA HIS A 102 0.08 2.49 -5.95
C HIS A 102 -0.69 1.60 -4.99
N LYS A 103 -0.94 0.33 -5.36
CA LYS A 103 -1.58 -0.64 -4.45
C LYS A 103 -0.78 -0.81 -3.17
N PHE A 104 0.55 -0.97 -3.27
CA PHE A 104 1.40 -1.13 -2.09
C PHE A 104 1.42 0.11 -1.21
N ARG A 105 1.53 1.33 -1.78
CA ARG A 105 1.49 2.58 -1.01
C ARG A 105 0.18 2.74 -0.25
N ARG A 106 -0.96 2.33 -0.84
CA ARG A 106 -2.24 2.32 -0.13
C ARG A 106 -2.28 1.32 1.02
N LEU A 107 -1.61 0.17 0.90
CA LEU A 107 -1.51 -0.82 1.98
C LEU A 107 -0.57 -0.39 3.11
N MET A 108 0.45 0.42 2.82
CA MET A 108 1.39 0.93 3.83
C MET A 108 0.79 2.02 4.71
N VAL A 109 -0.42 2.49 4.40
CA VAL A 109 -1.16 3.38 5.28
C VAL A 109 -1.70 2.57 6.45
N LEU A 110 -1.19 2.84 7.65
CA LEU A 110 -1.75 2.31 8.89
C LEU A 110 -3.22 2.76 9.00
N SER A 111 -4.16 1.82 9.17
CA SER A 111 -5.59 2.11 9.29
C SER A 111 -5.96 2.62 10.69
N THR A 112 -5.24 2.19 11.73
CA THR A 112 -5.42 2.60 13.13
C THR A 112 -4.59 3.84 13.47
N ARG A 113 -4.79 4.93 12.71
CA ARG A 113 -4.06 6.19 12.97
C ARG A 113 -4.55 6.82 14.27
N THR A 114 -3.66 6.94 15.24
CA THR A 114 -3.86 7.82 16.40
C THR A 114 -3.14 9.15 16.17
N LYS A 115 -3.50 10.18 16.95
CA LYS A 115 -2.80 11.48 16.91
C LYS A 115 -1.31 11.29 17.20
N LEU A 116 -0.49 12.16 16.60
CA LEU A 116 0.93 12.23 16.94
C LEU A 116 1.08 12.66 18.41
N GLN A 117 2.14 12.22 19.07
CA GLN A 117 2.36 12.46 20.51
C GLN A 117 3.78 12.94 20.80
N GLY A 118 3.92 13.68 21.90
CA GLY A 118 5.20 14.21 22.37
C GLY A 118 5.63 15.45 21.58
N ILE A 119 6.93 15.57 21.34
CA ILE A 119 7.51 16.66 20.54
C ILE A 119 7.29 16.32 19.07
N ILE A 120 6.64 17.24 18.35
CA ILE A 120 6.28 17.08 16.95
C ILE A 120 6.87 18.25 16.18
N GLU A 121 7.68 17.94 15.18
CA GLU A 121 8.15 18.92 14.20
C GLU A 121 7.20 18.93 13.02
N VAL A 122 6.81 20.13 12.60
CA VAL A 122 5.86 20.33 11.50
C VAL A 122 6.50 21.28 10.51
N ASP A 123 6.53 20.85 9.27
CA ASP A 123 6.96 21.66 8.15
C ASP A 123 5.99 21.50 6.98
N GLU A 124 6.09 22.40 6.02
CA GLU A 124 5.25 22.41 4.84
C GLU A 124 6.10 22.43 3.57
N VAL A 125 5.64 21.67 2.58
CA VAL A 125 6.29 21.57 1.28
C VAL A 125 5.27 21.76 0.18
N MET A 126 5.69 22.45 -0.89
CA MET A 126 4.85 22.66 -2.06
C MET A 126 5.24 21.68 -3.15
N ILE A 127 4.31 20.77 -3.49
CA ILE A 127 4.50 19.74 -4.51
C ILE A 127 3.64 20.06 -5.73
N GLY A 128 4.25 20.10 -6.91
CA GLY A 128 3.54 20.35 -8.16
C GLY A 128 4.41 20.04 -9.38
N GLY A 129 3.76 20.01 -10.56
CA GLY A 129 4.45 19.86 -11.83
C GLY A 129 5.30 21.08 -12.19
N LYS A 130 6.08 20.97 -13.28
CA LYS A 130 6.81 22.11 -13.84
C LYS A 130 5.81 23.12 -14.38
N ALA A 131 5.70 24.27 -13.72
CA ALA A 131 4.85 25.39 -14.13
C ALA A 131 5.70 26.66 -14.26
N THR A 132 5.32 27.52 -15.20
CA THR A 132 5.85 28.88 -15.34
C THR A 132 5.18 29.80 -14.31
N GLY A 133 5.88 30.85 -13.87
CA GLY A 133 5.34 31.83 -12.91
C GLY A 133 6.01 31.80 -11.52
N LYS A 134 5.26 32.27 -10.51
CA LYS A 134 5.74 32.48 -9.14
C LYS A 134 6.30 31.20 -8.53
N ARG A 135 7.43 31.29 -7.81
CA ARG A 135 8.03 30.20 -7.03
C ARG A 135 7.71 30.36 -5.54
N GLY A 136 7.75 29.28 -4.78
CA GLY A 136 7.46 29.28 -3.33
C GLY A 136 5.98 29.50 -3.00
N ARG A 137 5.69 29.92 -1.76
CA ARG A 137 4.32 30.10 -1.21
C ARG A 137 3.44 30.94 -2.14
N GLY A 138 2.22 30.44 -2.40
CA GLY A 138 1.25 31.08 -3.30
C GLY A 138 1.53 30.90 -4.80
N ALA A 139 2.43 29.99 -5.19
CA ALA A 139 2.56 29.56 -6.58
C ALA A 139 1.34 28.75 -7.03
N GLU A 140 0.69 29.18 -8.11
CA GLU A 140 -0.43 28.48 -8.71
C GLU A 140 -0.02 27.08 -9.23
N GLY A 141 -0.96 26.14 -9.21
CA GLY A 141 -0.75 24.76 -9.69
C GLY A 141 0.10 23.87 -8.78
N LYS A 142 0.48 24.33 -7.58
CA LYS A 142 1.15 23.52 -6.55
C LYS A 142 0.19 23.15 -5.43
N SER A 143 0.33 21.94 -4.92
CA SER A 143 -0.36 21.51 -3.70
C SER A 143 0.53 21.79 -2.48
N LEU A 144 -0.04 22.45 -1.48
CA LEU A 144 0.59 22.62 -0.18
C LEU A 144 0.41 21.31 0.62
N ILE A 145 1.52 20.76 1.09
CA ILE A 145 1.57 19.50 1.82
C ILE A 145 2.18 19.76 3.18
N ALA A 146 1.44 19.51 4.24
CA ALA A 146 1.98 19.48 5.59
C ALA A 146 2.65 18.14 5.87
N VAL A 147 3.80 18.19 6.53
CA VAL A 147 4.56 17.03 7.01
C VAL A 147 4.77 17.22 8.51
N ALA A 148 4.26 16.30 9.31
CA ALA A 148 4.46 16.28 10.76
C ALA A 148 5.19 15.01 11.17
N VAL A 149 6.15 15.15 12.07
CA VAL A 149 7.08 14.09 12.47
C VAL A 149 7.23 14.08 13.98
N GLU A 150 7.02 12.93 14.61
CA GLU A 150 7.38 12.74 16.02
C GLU A 150 8.89 12.70 16.20
N VAL A 151 9.39 13.46 17.16
CA VAL A 151 10.81 13.46 17.55
C VAL A 151 11.00 12.45 18.68
N LYS A 152 11.79 11.39 18.42
CA LYS A 152 12.19 10.38 19.41
C LYS A 152 13.68 10.51 19.70
N GLY A 153 14.06 11.60 20.37
CA GLY A 153 15.47 11.94 20.62
C GLY A 153 16.21 12.18 19.30
N ARG A 154 17.23 11.36 18.99
CA ARG A 154 17.96 11.42 17.70
C ARG A 154 17.31 10.60 16.57
N LYS A 155 16.09 10.08 16.77
CA LYS A 155 15.38 9.24 15.80
C LYS A 155 14.04 9.86 15.41
N THR A 156 13.62 9.53 14.19
CA THR A 156 12.31 9.85 13.65
C THR A 156 11.28 8.84 14.16
N GLY A 157 10.15 9.33 14.69
CA GLY A 157 8.99 8.53 15.07
C GLY A 157 7.99 8.42 13.93
N ARG A 158 6.69 8.52 14.26
CA ARG A 158 5.63 8.45 13.25
C ARG A 158 5.64 9.72 12.40
N VAL A 159 5.35 9.53 11.11
CA VAL A 159 5.27 10.62 10.12
C VAL A 159 3.85 10.70 9.61
N ARG A 160 3.32 11.92 9.54
CA ARG A 160 2.04 12.23 8.93
C ARG A 160 2.27 13.19 7.76
N ILE A 161 1.59 12.93 6.66
CA ILE A 161 1.66 13.75 5.45
C ILE A 161 0.24 13.94 4.95
N SER A 162 -0.19 15.18 4.75
CA SER A 162 -1.49 15.49 4.14
C SER A 162 -1.41 16.74 3.29
N LYS A 163 -2.26 16.79 2.27
CA LYS A 163 -2.57 18.05 1.59
C LYS A 163 -3.37 18.93 2.56
N ILE A 164 -3.01 20.21 2.63
CA ILE A 164 -3.71 21.26 3.39
C ILE A 164 -4.16 22.37 2.42
N SER A 165 -5.23 23.08 2.77
CA SER A 165 -5.76 24.21 1.98
C SER A 165 -4.84 25.43 2.06
N ASP A 166 -4.28 25.68 3.23
CA ASP A 166 -3.49 26.87 3.56
C ASP A 166 -2.52 26.58 4.72
N ALA A 167 -1.56 27.49 4.89
CA ALA A 167 -0.50 27.41 5.90
C ALA A 167 -0.89 28.04 7.24
N SER A 168 -2.19 28.23 7.52
CA SER A 168 -2.61 28.85 8.77
C SER A 168 -2.35 27.93 9.97
N SER A 169 -2.17 28.55 11.14
CA SER A 169 -2.04 27.84 12.41
C SER A 169 -3.23 26.92 12.71
N GLU A 170 -4.43 27.25 12.22
CA GLU A 170 -5.64 26.44 12.38
C GLU A 170 -5.56 25.16 11.53
N SER A 171 -5.31 25.30 10.23
CA SER A 171 -5.12 24.17 9.31
C SER A 171 -4.01 23.22 9.75
N LEU A 172 -2.91 23.75 10.30
CA LEU A 172 -1.81 22.93 10.83
C LEU A 172 -2.18 22.22 12.14
N LYS A 173 -2.97 22.85 13.02
CA LYS A 173 -3.41 22.22 14.29
C LYS A 173 -4.39 21.09 14.07
N GLU A 174 -5.30 21.20 13.10
CA GLU A 174 -6.22 20.10 12.75
C GLU A 174 -5.49 18.88 12.17
N PHE A 175 -4.36 19.12 11.50
CA PHE A 175 -3.57 18.08 10.84
C PHE A 175 -2.81 17.16 11.82
N ILE A 176 -2.39 17.66 12.98
CA ILE A 176 -1.53 16.97 13.95
C ILE A 176 -2.34 16.00 14.83
#